data_AF-A0A1B6GLY7-F1
#
_entry.id   AF-A0A1B6GLY7-F1
#
_cell.length_a   1.000
_cell.length_b   1.000
_cell.length_c   1.000
_cell.angle_alpha   90.00
_cell.angle_beta   90.00
_cell.angle_gamma   90.00
#
_symmetry.space_group_name_H-M   'P 1'
#
loop_
_entity.id
_entity.type
_entity.pdbx_description
1 polymer ?
#
loop_
_entity_poly.entity_id
_entity_poly.type
_entity_poly.pdbx_seq_one_letter_code
_entity_poly.pdbx_strand_id
1 'polypeptide(L)'
;MASQLDSCLPHMTKMYTGLKIQNKPAVHCQVSQDCQWVGDYEDTLSHCQQVHPDKIWLSGEKERCFTVEDISKDSYHVELVVAHGQLFWLHVKTDLFSNHLYAACQHIEHGDEDPHTKFMIRTELCDETRLNCISSSYETRPSTEDITKIFTNQRCPVRSLQRLNSFTNSDKSLTLHVSINKVYYYQ
;
A
#
# COMPACT_ATOMS: atom_id res chain seq x y z
N MET A 1 31.33 62.74 -33.18
CA MET A 1 31.58 61.45 -32.51
C MET A 1 30.56 61.33 -31.38
N ALA A 2 29.46 60.63 -31.64
CA ALA A 2 28.45 60.30 -30.65
C ALA A 2 28.46 58.78 -30.52
N SER A 3 28.80 58.30 -29.33
CA SER A 3 29.05 56.90 -29.01
C SER A 3 27.74 56.12 -28.97
N GLN A 4 27.54 55.27 -29.97
CA GLN A 4 26.61 54.14 -29.95
C GLN A 4 27.17 53.06 -29.01
N LEU A 5 26.71 52.99 -27.77
CA LEU A 5 26.85 51.83 -26.90
C LEU A 5 25.72 51.84 -25.86
N ASP A 6 24.46 51.76 -26.32
CA ASP A 6 23.39 51.26 -25.47
C ASP A 6 23.45 49.74 -25.47
N SER A 7 24.15 49.27 -24.44
CA SER A 7 24.40 47.88 -24.10
C SER A 7 23.11 47.08 -23.95
N CYS A 8 23.06 45.95 -24.65
CA CYS A 8 22.16 44.83 -24.44
C CYS A 8 22.06 44.46 -22.95
N LEU A 9 20.95 44.81 -22.31
CA LEU A 9 20.55 44.21 -21.04
C LEU A 9 19.90 42.84 -21.34
N PRO A 10 20.40 41.73 -20.80
CA PRO A 10 19.69 40.46 -20.90
C PRO A 10 18.42 40.56 -20.06
N HIS A 11 17.27 40.42 -20.75
CA HIS A 11 15.95 40.25 -20.17
C HIS A 11 15.87 38.90 -19.44
N MET A 12 16.59 38.76 -18.34
CA MET A 12 16.71 37.54 -17.55
C MET A 12 16.43 37.89 -16.09
N THR A 13 15.18 38.13 -15.74
CA THR A 13 14.74 38.00 -14.35
C THR A 13 13.23 37.83 -14.27
N LYS A 14 12.82 36.81 -13.51
CA LYS A 14 11.46 36.37 -13.19
C LYS A 14 10.82 35.30 -14.10
N MET A 15 11.58 34.24 -14.37
CA MET A 15 11.02 32.88 -14.37
C MET A 15 11.50 32.14 -13.11
N TYR A 16 11.06 32.61 -11.94
CA TYR A 16 10.91 31.74 -10.78
C TYR A 16 9.41 31.54 -10.62
N THR A 17 8.86 30.64 -11.44
CA THR A 17 7.62 29.95 -11.09
C THR A 17 7.85 29.39 -9.69
N GLY A 18 7.11 29.92 -8.71
CA GLY A 18 7.20 29.47 -7.34
C GLY A 18 7.13 27.95 -7.31
N LEU A 19 8.21 27.32 -6.86
CA LEU A 19 8.17 25.96 -6.36
C LEU A 19 7.07 25.97 -5.30
N LYS A 20 5.88 25.50 -5.66
CA LYS A 20 4.87 25.15 -4.67
C LYS A 20 5.55 24.10 -3.82
N ILE A 21 5.97 24.48 -2.61
CA ILE A 21 6.29 23.52 -1.57
C ILE A 21 4.95 22.83 -1.31
N GLN A 22 4.70 21.73 -2.03
CA GLN A 22 3.64 20.81 -1.66
C GLN A 22 4.08 20.26 -0.30
N ASN A 23 3.42 20.70 0.76
CA ASN A 23 3.56 20.07 2.07
C ASN A 23 3.02 18.65 1.93
N LYS A 24 3.91 17.71 1.61
CA LYS A 24 3.59 16.28 1.60
C LYS A 24 3.25 15.86 3.02
N PRO A 25 2.18 15.07 3.23
CA PRO A 25 1.85 14.57 4.56
C PRO A 25 3.00 13.71 5.08
N ALA A 26 3.26 13.79 6.38
CA ALA A 26 4.24 12.92 7.02
C ALA A 26 3.76 11.46 6.98
N VAL A 27 4.70 10.54 6.79
CA VAL A 27 4.45 9.10 6.77
C VAL A 27 4.80 8.52 8.14
N HIS A 28 3.82 7.88 8.76
CA HIS A 28 4.01 7.13 10.01
C HIS A 28 4.29 5.67 9.68
N CYS A 29 5.32 5.07 10.29
CA CYS A 29 5.55 3.63 10.16
C CYS A 29 4.37 2.83 10.74
N GLN A 30 3.81 1.90 9.96
CA GLN A 30 2.66 1.08 10.39
C GLN A 30 3.05 -0.36 10.76
N VAL A 31 4.32 -0.73 10.61
CA VAL A 31 4.80 -2.12 10.77
C VAL A 31 4.62 -2.65 12.19
N SER A 32 4.84 -1.79 13.19
CA SER A 32 4.71 -2.12 14.61
C SER A 32 4.12 -0.93 15.36
N GLN A 33 3.27 -1.21 16.35
CA GLN A 33 2.71 -0.19 17.24
C GLN A 33 3.78 0.51 18.09
N ASP A 34 4.91 -0.17 18.32
CA ASP A 34 6.04 0.38 19.08
C ASP A 34 6.95 1.27 18.23
N CYS A 35 6.81 1.23 16.90
CA CYS A 35 7.61 2.06 16.01
C CYS A 35 7.07 3.49 15.98
N GLN A 36 7.81 4.41 16.57
CA GLN A 36 7.45 5.84 16.63
C GLN A 36 8.05 6.65 15.47
N TRP A 37 8.59 5.98 14.44
CA TRP A 37 9.21 6.67 13.32
C TRP A 37 8.16 7.43 12.50
N VAL A 38 8.51 8.67 12.17
CA VAL A 38 7.75 9.57 11.32
C VAL A 38 8.74 10.28 10.42
N GLY A 39 8.48 10.27 9.11
CA GLY A 39 9.35 10.92 8.13
C GLY A 39 8.60 11.27 6.86
N ASP A 40 9.34 11.48 5.78
CA ASP A 40 8.77 11.67 4.45
C ASP A 40 8.67 10.36 3.68
N TYR A 41 8.10 10.43 2.47
CA TYR A 41 7.97 9.30 1.58
C TYR A 41 9.33 8.66 1.25
N GLU A 42 10.34 9.49 0.98
CA GLU A 42 11.64 9.03 0.46
C GLU A 42 12.42 8.24 1.51
N ASP A 43 12.31 8.64 2.78
CA ASP A 43 12.97 7.97 3.88
C ASP A 43 12.23 6.70 4.33
N THR A 44 10.98 6.49 3.91
CA THR A 44 10.13 5.39 4.40
C THR A 44 10.72 4.00 4.07
N LEU A 45 11.16 3.78 2.83
CA LEU A 45 11.75 2.49 2.45
C LEU A 45 13.06 2.24 3.18
N SER A 46 13.92 3.26 3.27
CA SER A 46 15.21 3.18 3.98
C SER A 46 15.00 2.84 5.45
N HIS A 47 14.05 3.52 6.11
CA HIS A 47 13.67 3.22 7.49
C HIS A 47 13.24 1.76 7.65
N CYS A 48 12.31 1.27 6.82
CA CYS A 48 11.87 -0.12 6.92
C CYS A 48 13.01 -1.11 6.65
N GLN A 49 13.91 -0.84 5.70
CA GLN A 49 15.06 -1.72 5.43
C GLN A 49 16.01 -1.83 6.63
N GLN A 50 16.17 -0.75 7.40
CA GLN A 50 17.07 -0.73 8.55
C GLN A 50 16.42 -1.29 9.82
N VAL A 51 15.15 -0.98 10.06
CA VAL A 51 14.47 -1.26 11.34
C VAL A 51 13.53 -2.47 11.26
N HIS A 52 12.99 -2.76 10.08
CA HIS A 52 11.99 -3.79 9.84
C HIS A 52 12.27 -4.64 8.57
N PRO A 53 13.50 -5.16 8.39
CA PRO A 53 13.91 -5.80 7.13
C PRO A 53 13.00 -6.98 6.71
N ASP A 54 12.47 -7.72 7.68
CA ASP A 54 11.61 -8.89 7.44
C ASP A 54 10.14 -8.53 7.13
N LYS A 55 9.79 -7.25 7.15
CA LYS A 55 8.42 -6.74 6.93
C LYS A 55 8.30 -5.95 5.63
N ILE A 56 9.13 -6.31 4.65
CA ILE A 56 9.17 -5.64 3.34
C ILE A 56 8.87 -6.65 2.25
N TRP A 57 8.06 -6.23 1.30
CA TRP A 57 7.80 -6.91 0.06
C TRP A 57 8.27 -6.05 -1.13
N LEU A 58 9.45 -6.36 -1.68
CA LEU A 58 10.09 -5.53 -2.71
C LEU A 58 9.52 -5.71 -4.14
N SER A 59 8.59 -6.63 -4.36
CA SER A 59 8.06 -6.95 -5.70
C SER A 59 6.55 -7.19 -5.64
N GLY A 60 5.82 -6.17 -5.18
CA GLY A 60 4.37 -6.20 -4.97
C GLY A 60 3.54 -6.35 -6.24
N GLU A 61 4.11 -6.09 -7.42
CA GLU A 61 3.46 -6.37 -8.71
C GLU A 61 3.40 -7.86 -9.06
N LYS A 62 4.28 -8.67 -8.46
CA LYS A 62 4.21 -10.13 -8.58
C LYS A 62 3.23 -10.67 -7.54
N GLU A 63 2.75 -11.89 -7.72
CA GLU A 63 1.99 -12.54 -6.68
C GLU A 63 2.91 -12.96 -5.53
N ARG A 64 2.49 -12.73 -4.28
CA ARG A 64 3.13 -13.27 -3.07
C ARG A 64 2.13 -14.10 -2.29
N CYS A 65 2.61 -15.22 -1.77
CA CYS A 65 1.89 -16.01 -0.78
C CYS A 65 2.09 -15.40 0.60
N PHE A 66 0.98 -15.04 1.24
CA PHE A 66 0.91 -14.57 2.62
C PHE A 66 0.25 -15.65 3.47
N THR A 67 0.98 -16.26 4.40
CA THR A 67 0.45 -17.32 5.26
C THR A 67 -0.08 -16.73 6.57
N VAL A 68 -1.36 -16.96 6.84
CA VAL A 68 -1.94 -16.78 8.18
C VAL A 68 -1.76 -18.09 8.92
N GLU A 69 -0.88 -18.11 9.93
CA GLU A 69 -0.44 -19.34 10.62
C GLU A 69 -1.59 -20.07 11.35
N ASP A 70 -2.53 -19.34 11.94
CA ASP A 70 -3.67 -19.91 12.66
C ASP A 70 -4.89 -19.00 12.54
N ILE A 71 -5.83 -19.35 11.66
CA ILE A 71 -7.06 -18.56 11.45
C ILE A 71 -8.03 -18.62 12.64
N SER A 72 -7.76 -19.46 13.64
CA SER A 72 -8.57 -19.56 14.87
C SER A 72 -8.09 -18.63 15.99
N LYS A 73 -7.12 -17.74 15.69
CA LYS A 73 -6.62 -16.71 16.60
C LYS A 73 -6.73 -15.32 15.97
N ASP A 74 -7.01 -14.33 16.80
CA ASP A 74 -6.86 -12.93 16.39
C ASP A 74 -5.40 -12.68 15.99
N SER A 75 -5.22 -12.02 14.86
CA SER A 75 -3.89 -11.67 14.36
C SER A 75 -3.93 -10.39 13.55
N TYR A 76 -2.82 -9.66 13.56
CA TYR A 76 -2.64 -8.45 12.78
C TYR A 76 -1.22 -8.36 12.28
N HIS A 77 -1.05 -8.25 10.98
CA HIS A 77 0.25 -8.16 10.32
C HIS A 77 0.26 -6.99 9.35
N VAL A 78 1.39 -6.30 9.32
CA VAL A 78 1.62 -5.17 8.41
C VAL A 78 2.97 -5.34 7.70
N GLU A 79 3.00 -5.10 6.39
CA GLU A 79 4.22 -5.04 5.59
C GLU A 79 4.25 -3.75 4.76
N LEU A 80 5.47 -3.23 4.55
CA LEU A 80 5.71 -2.27 3.48
C LEU A 80 5.82 -3.04 2.16
N VAL A 81 5.05 -2.61 1.16
CA VAL A 81 5.08 -3.19 -0.18
C VAL A 81 5.59 -2.14 -1.17
N VAL A 82 6.54 -2.55 -2.00
CA VAL A 82 7.03 -1.77 -3.14
C VAL A 82 6.44 -2.38 -4.40
N ALA A 83 5.60 -1.63 -5.12
CA ALA A 83 4.97 -2.10 -6.36
C ALA A 83 4.80 -0.94 -7.34
N HIS A 84 5.08 -1.16 -8.62
CA HIS A 84 4.91 -0.12 -9.67
C HIS A 84 5.63 1.20 -9.37
N GLY A 85 6.76 1.14 -8.65
CA GLY A 85 7.51 2.32 -8.20
C GLY A 85 6.83 3.12 -7.10
N GLN A 86 5.83 2.54 -6.41
CA GLN A 86 5.08 3.16 -5.33
C GLN A 86 5.17 2.34 -4.04
N LEU A 87 4.89 2.99 -2.91
CA LEU A 87 4.90 2.38 -1.58
C LEU A 87 3.48 2.17 -1.05
N PHE A 88 3.27 1.02 -0.40
CA PHE A 88 1.99 0.66 0.19
C PHE A 88 2.16 0.01 1.56
N TRP A 89 1.21 0.24 2.48
CA TRP A 89 1.03 -0.59 3.67
C TRP A 89 0.03 -1.70 3.38
N LEU A 90 0.46 -2.95 3.44
CA LEU A 90 -0.42 -4.12 3.38
C LEU A 90 -0.76 -4.54 4.80
N HIS A 91 -2.05 -4.54 5.12
CA HIS A 91 -2.59 -4.95 6.41
C HIS A 91 -3.37 -6.23 6.24
N VAL A 92 -3.00 -7.28 6.98
CA VAL A 92 -3.78 -8.53 7.07
C VAL A 92 -4.23 -8.70 8.51
N LYS A 93 -5.55 -8.80 8.71
CA LYS A 93 -6.17 -8.91 10.03
C LYS A 93 -7.10 -10.11 10.10
N THR A 94 -6.87 -11.01 11.05
CA THR A 94 -7.87 -12.00 11.48
C THR A 94 -8.56 -11.45 12.71
N ASP A 95 -9.90 -11.35 12.65
CA ASP A 95 -10.73 -10.80 13.70
C ASP A 95 -11.85 -11.80 14.03
N LEU A 96 -11.70 -12.50 15.15
CA LEU A 96 -12.64 -13.52 15.61
C LEU A 96 -13.94 -12.93 16.14
N PHE A 97 -13.92 -11.70 16.66
CA PHE A 97 -15.12 -11.03 17.16
C PHE A 97 -16.09 -10.73 16.01
N SER A 98 -15.58 -10.14 14.93
CA SER A 98 -16.37 -9.93 13.72
C SER A 98 -16.48 -11.19 12.85
N ASN A 99 -15.68 -12.23 13.11
CA ASN A 99 -15.60 -13.48 12.36
C ASN A 99 -15.16 -13.28 10.89
N HIS A 100 -14.14 -12.44 10.68
CA HIS A 100 -13.63 -12.08 9.36
C HIS A 100 -12.10 -12.08 9.27
N LEU A 101 -11.60 -12.41 8.08
CA LEU A 101 -10.26 -12.12 7.59
C LEU A 101 -10.33 -10.90 6.67
N TYR A 102 -9.51 -9.89 6.96
CA TYR A 102 -9.38 -8.67 6.17
C TYR A 102 -7.99 -8.61 5.54
N ALA A 103 -7.92 -8.10 4.32
CA ALA A 103 -6.67 -7.71 3.68
C ALA A 103 -6.86 -6.32 3.06
N ALA A 104 -6.29 -5.28 3.67
CA ALA A 104 -6.37 -3.91 3.19
C ALA A 104 -5.01 -3.44 2.70
N CYS A 105 -5.01 -2.59 1.68
CA CYS A 105 -3.78 -2.01 1.14
C CYS A 105 -3.93 -0.50 1.12
N GLN A 106 -3.00 0.19 1.76
CA GLN A 106 -2.97 1.65 1.81
C GLN A 106 -1.80 2.19 0.99
N HIS A 107 -2.08 2.95 -0.06
CA HIS A 107 -1.10 3.66 -0.88
C HIS A 107 -0.55 4.88 -0.13
N ILE A 108 0.77 4.96 -0.03
CA ILE A 108 1.47 6.12 0.51
C ILE A 108 1.67 7.10 -0.65
N GLU A 109 0.98 8.24 -0.62
CA GLU A 109 1.04 9.22 -1.71
C GLU A 109 2.43 9.87 -1.79
N HIS A 110 3.06 9.80 -2.97
CA HIS A 110 4.29 10.53 -3.25
C HIS A 110 4.01 12.01 -3.58
N GLY A 111 2.83 12.33 -4.14
CA GLY A 111 2.36 13.69 -4.40
C GLY A 111 2.55 14.19 -5.84
N ASP A 112 3.27 13.45 -6.69
CA ASP A 112 3.42 13.71 -8.13
C ASP A 112 2.69 12.67 -9.01
N GLU A 113 1.84 11.84 -8.39
CA GLU A 113 1.15 10.77 -9.09
C GLU A 113 0.12 11.29 -10.09
N ASP A 114 -0.01 10.57 -11.21
CA ASP A 114 -1.08 10.79 -12.18
C ASP A 114 -2.45 10.53 -11.51
N PRO A 115 -3.37 11.52 -11.46
CA PRO A 115 -4.67 11.36 -10.82
C PRO A 115 -5.55 10.26 -11.45
N HIS A 116 -5.25 9.86 -12.69
CA HIS A 116 -5.95 8.78 -13.41
C HIS A 116 -5.35 7.40 -13.14
N THR A 117 -4.18 7.34 -12.50
CA THR A 117 -3.58 6.09 -12.04
C THR A 117 -4.26 5.66 -10.74
N LYS A 118 -4.83 4.45 -10.75
CA LYS A 118 -5.35 3.78 -9.55
C LYS A 118 -4.62 2.47 -9.33
N PHE A 119 -4.53 2.06 -8.08
CA PHE A 119 -3.97 0.77 -7.71
C PHE A 119 -5.07 -0.10 -7.11
N MET A 120 -5.02 -1.38 -7.42
CA MET A 120 -5.95 -2.38 -6.93
C MET A 120 -5.17 -3.44 -6.16
N ILE A 121 -5.57 -3.73 -4.93
CA ILE A 121 -5.17 -4.96 -4.27
C ILE A 121 -6.04 -6.09 -4.83
N ARG A 122 -5.41 -7.18 -5.25
CA ARG A 122 -6.09 -8.44 -5.53
C ARG A 122 -5.65 -9.46 -4.49
N THR A 123 -6.63 -10.16 -3.93
CA THR A 123 -6.40 -11.31 -3.08
C THR A 123 -7.09 -12.54 -3.65
N GLU A 124 -6.43 -13.68 -3.55
CA GLU A 124 -6.93 -14.97 -4.01
C GLU A 124 -6.66 -16.04 -2.94
N LEU A 125 -7.65 -16.90 -2.74
CA LEU A 125 -7.53 -18.13 -1.97
C LEU A 125 -7.84 -19.28 -2.89
N CYS A 126 -6.98 -20.28 -2.93
CA CYS A 126 -7.19 -21.50 -3.69
C CYS A 126 -7.07 -22.70 -2.75
N ASP A 127 -7.88 -23.72 -2.97
CA ASP A 127 -7.66 -25.02 -2.32
C ASP A 127 -6.38 -25.68 -2.87
N GLU A 128 -5.94 -26.78 -2.24
CA GLU A 128 -4.73 -27.52 -2.65
C GLU A 128 -4.76 -27.95 -4.13
N THR A 129 -5.95 -28.23 -4.66
CA THR A 129 -6.14 -28.66 -6.06
C THR A 129 -6.24 -27.50 -7.05
N ARG A 130 -6.35 -26.27 -6.54
CA ARG A 130 -6.73 -25.04 -7.27
C ARG A 130 -8.02 -25.14 -8.08
N LEU A 131 -8.91 -26.08 -7.73
CA LEU A 131 -10.21 -26.23 -8.40
C LEU A 131 -11.23 -25.24 -7.83
N ASN A 132 -11.17 -24.98 -6.52
CA ASN A 132 -11.90 -23.89 -5.91
C ASN A 132 -10.92 -22.75 -5.65
N CYS A 133 -11.17 -21.62 -6.29
CA CYS A 133 -10.46 -20.37 -6.00
C CYS A 133 -11.48 -19.25 -5.80
N ILE A 134 -11.22 -18.40 -4.81
CA ILE A 134 -12.02 -17.21 -4.55
C ILE A 134 -11.11 -16.00 -4.64
N SER A 135 -11.38 -15.13 -5.60
CA SER A 135 -10.65 -13.87 -5.78
C SER A 135 -11.49 -12.66 -5.35
N SER A 136 -10.84 -11.62 -4.87
CA SER A 136 -11.41 -10.29 -4.63
C SER A 136 -10.43 -9.23 -5.09
N SER A 137 -10.95 -8.14 -5.63
CA SER A 137 -10.12 -6.98 -5.96
C SER A 137 -10.81 -5.70 -5.52
N TYR A 138 -10.03 -4.80 -4.91
CA TYR A 138 -10.50 -3.51 -4.41
C TYR A 138 -9.44 -2.45 -4.69
N GLU A 139 -9.89 -1.21 -4.85
CA GLU A 139 -9.00 -0.06 -4.93
C GLU A 139 -8.25 0.10 -3.62
N THR A 140 -6.94 0.38 -3.71
CA THR A 140 -6.13 0.74 -2.55
C THR A 140 -6.67 2.01 -1.91
N ARG A 141 -6.48 2.16 -0.60
CA ARG A 141 -6.91 3.35 0.15
C ARG A 141 -5.72 4.30 0.36
N PRO A 142 -5.90 5.59 0.58
CA PRO A 142 -4.78 6.44 0.98
C PRO A 142 -4.28 6.05 2.39
N SER A 143 -2.97 6.18 2.64
CA SER A 143 -2.35 5.90 3.94
C SER A 143 -2.77 6.87 5.05
N THR A 144 -3.29 8.03 4.68
CA THR A 144 -3.86 9.03 5.60
C THR A 144 -5.22 8.62 6.17
N GLU A 145 -5.86 7.61 5.58
CA GLU A 145 -7.14 7.10 6.05
C GLU A 145 -6.98 6.12 7.22
N ASP A 146 -7.87 6.20 8.21
CA ASP A 146 -7.87 5.32 9.38
C ASP A 146 -8.19 3.86 8.97
N ILE A 147 -7.22 2.97 9.19
CA ILE A 147 -7.32 1.54 8.89
C ILE A 147 -8.50 0.85 9.59
N THR A 148 -8.88 1.29 10.79
CA THR A 148 -10.02 0.75 11.52
C THR A 148 -11.33 1.05 10.80
N LYS A 149 -11.44 2.23 10.19
CA LYS A 149 -12.61 2.61 9.36
C LYS A 149 -12.63 1.83 8.05
N ILE A 150 -11.47 1.55 7.46
CA ILE A 150 -11.37 0.69 6.26
C ILE A 150 -11.95 -0.70 6.55
N PHE A 151 -11.57 -1.32 7.69
CA PHE A 151 -12.11 -2.62 8.09
C PHE A 151 -13.59 -2.56 8.45
N THR A 152 -13.99 -1.60 9.29
CA THR A 152 -15.39 -1.47 9.76
C THR A 152 -16.36 -1.28 8.60
N ASN A 153 -15.98 -0.45 7.62
CA ASN A 153 -16.80 -0.19 6.44
C ASN A 153 -16.58 -1.22 5.31
N GLN A 154 -15.78 -2.26 5.55
CA GLN A 154 -15.46 -3.33 4.59
C GLN A 154 -15.01 -2.81 3.22
N ARG A 155 -14.23 -1.72 3.20
CA ARG A 155 -13.70 -1.15 1.94
C ARG A 155 -12.37 -1.77 1.54
N CYS A 156 -12.28 -3.08 1.71
CA CYS A 156 -11.14 -3.92 1.39
C CYS A 156 -11.62 -5.37 1.20
N PRO A 157 -10.79 -6.26 0.64
CA PRO A 157 -11.04 -7.68 0.66
C PRO A 157 -11.39 -8.19 2.07
N VAL A 158 -12.59 -8.75 2.21
CA VAL A 158 -13.09 -9.32 3.46
C VAL A 158 -13.66 -10.72 3.20
N ARG A 159 -13.34 -11.67 4.08
CA ARG A 159 -13.83 -13.05 4.01
C ARG A 159 -14.30 -13.51 5.36
N SER A 160 -15.49 -14.12 5.43
CA SER A 160 -15.96 -14.74 6.66
C SER A 160 -15.15 -15.99 6.96
N LEU A 161 -14.65 -16.13 8.19
CA LEU A 161 -13.81 -17.28 8.58
C LEU A 161 -14.56 -18.62 8.46
N GLN A 162 -15.89 -18.62 8.66
CA GLN A 162 -16.72 -19.81 8.46
C GLN A 162 -16.67 -20.37 7.04
N ARG A 163 -16.42 -19.51 6.04
CA ARG A 163 -16.32 -19.91 4.63
C ARG A 163 -14.90 -20.29 4.21
N LEU A 164 -13.93 -20.15 5.11
CA LEU A 164 -12.52 -20.42 4.80
C LEU A 164 -12.12 -21.87 5.07
N ASN A 165 -12.96 -22.67 5.74
CA ASN A 165 -12.64 -24.05 6.12
C ASN A 165 -12.14 -24.94 4.97
N SER A 166 -12.62 -24.73 3.74
CA SER A 166 -12.18 -25.48 2.55
C SER A 166 -10.81 -25.06 1.98
N PHE A 167 -10.28 -23.94 2.47
CA PHE A 167 -8.98 -23.35 2.10
C PHE A 167 -7.96 -23.43 3.24
N THR A 168 -8.38 -23.95 4.39
CA THR A 168 -7.57 -24.07 5.59
C THR A 168 -6.86 -25.41 5.60
N ASN A 169 -5.54 -25.37 5.81
CA ASN A 169 -4.71 -26.55 5.95
C ASN A 169 -5.00 -27.29 7.26
N SER A 170 -4.51 -28.52 7.38
CA SER A 170 -4.69 -29.36 8.58
C SER A 170 -4.16 -28.73 9.88
N ASP A 171 -3.16 -27.85 9.79
CA ASP A 171 -2.56 -27.10 10.90
C ASP A 171 -3.31 -25.79 11.22
N LYS A 172 -4.46 -25.54 10.56
CA LYS A 172 -5.24 -24.31 10.63
C LYS A 172 -4.61 -23.09 9.94
N SER A 173 -3.52 -23.28 9.21
CA SER A 173 -2.95 -22.21 8.40
C SER A 173 -3.76 -21.98 7.12
N LEU A 174 -3.63 -20.79 6.55
CA LEU A 174 -4.28 -20.42 5.30
C LEU A 174 -3.34 -19.53 4.49
N THR A 175 -3.15 -19.86 3.21
CA THR A 175 -2.27 -19.11 2.30
C THR A 175 -3.10 -18.18 1.42
N LEU A 176 -2.92 -16.87 1.61
CA LEU A 176 -3.52 -15.81 0.82
C LEU A 176 -2.56 -15.36 -0.27
N HIS A 177 -2.96 -15.50 -1.52
CA HIS A 177 -2.22 -14.96 -2.66
C HIS A 177 -2.58 -13.47 -2.80
N VAL A 178 -1.58 -12.59 -2.77
CA VAL A 178 -1.77 -11.13 -2.84
C VAL A 178 -0.98 -10.57 -4.02
N SER A 179 -1.53 -9.58 -4.72
CA SER A 179 -0.82 -8.76 -5.71
C SER A 179 -1.38 -7.34 -5.74
N ILE A 180 -0.54 -6.37 -6.11
CA ILE A 180 -0.95 -4.98 -6.36
C ILE A 180 -0.86 -4.71 -7.86
N ASN A 181 -1.99 -4.31 -8.45
CA ASN A 181 -2.10 -4.06 -9.87
C ASN A 181 -2.36 -2.59 -10.15
N LYS A 182 -1.65 -2.02 -11.12
CA LYS A 182 -1.91 -0.67 -11.64
C LYS A 182 -3.04 -0.72 -12.67
N VAL A 183 -4.02 0.16 -12.54
CA VAL A 183 -5.18 0.27 -13.44
C VAL A 183 -5.31 1.70 -13.95
N TYR A 184 -5.64 1.83 -15.24
CA TYR A 184 -5.91 3.11 -15.89
C TYR A 184 -7.39 3.20 -16.22
N TYR A 185 -8.05 4.27 -15.79
CA TYR A 185 -9.39 4.60 -16.26
C TYR A 185 -9.27 5.51 -17.47
N TYR A 186 -9.58 4.98 -18.66
CA TYR A 186 -9.81 5.81 -19.83
C TYR A 186 -11.20 6.45 -19.68
N GLN A 187 -11.25 7.78 -19.64
CA GLN A 187 -12.50 8.54 -19.73
C GLN A 187 -12.94 8.68 -21.18
#